data_AF-A0A2J7ZNS5-F1
#
_entry.id   AF-A0A2J7ZNS5-F1
#
_cell.length_a   1.000
_cell.length_b   1.000
_cell.length_c   1.000
_cell.angle_alpha   90.00
_cell.angle_beta   90.00
_cell.angle_gamma   90.00
#
_symmetry.space_group_name_H-M   'P 1'
#
loop_
_entity.id
_entity.type
_entity.pdbx_description
1 polymer ?
#
loop_
_entity_poly.entity_id
_entity_poly.type
_entity_poly.pdbx_seq_one_letter_code
_entity_poly.pdbx_strand_id
1 'polypeptide(L)'
;VSIIFIQLSSSTALARQLGGANKATLPAGIMMAASVISATPGVLLMAKHGRRPVMLVAAILAVFGAALMCVASKWGLLTLLIVGSIPLGVSFAQANNLRFVALEFAPLGSEPRSLSFVVTGAVLSAVVGPEVARHTRYAMATPYVATYIFVTGLCVLYVALMLIIEFSKAPLLARAKAAAAACINPGTVTVVTSSPDKAAPDNAAPDKVATCKLSTPYCPPTPRMMTATPLALVDAGYDFNDTTQVIQVHILSMFVPSLFTGEVIRLLSAQWTMAIGAVALLGGTATFFAGTSASIFFAANSVVGMGWNWAFVGASVLVSGTYTSDERFIAQGLMDSLVLLGTGISVVLSGTLYGWLGWTFYTVIYMVVNGLTCIIDVIYVLLLIVT
;
A
#
# COMPACT_ATOMS: atom_id res chain seq x y z
N VAL A 1 -2.97 -2.69 8.98
CA VAL A 1 -2.35 -3.82 8.23
C VAL A 1 -2.93 -5.17 8.65
N SER A 2 -3.05 -5.49 9.95
CA SER A 2 -3.62 -6.80 10.39
C SER A 2 -5.00 -7.10 9.82
N ILE A 3 -5.92 -6.12 9.82
CA ILE A 3 -7.27 -6.27 9.26
C ILE A 3 -7.21 -6.74 7.79
N ILE A 4 -6.36 -6.12 6.97
CA ILE A 4 -6.22 -6.44 5.54
C ILE A 4 -5.61 -7.82 5.34
N PHE A 5 -4.61 -8.18 6.15
CA PHE A 5 -4.02 -9.51 6.09
C PHE A 5 -5.07 -10.60 6.38
N ILE A 6 -5.77 -10.47 7.51
CA ILE A 6 -6.78 -11.44 7.94
C ILE A 6 -7.88 -11.50 6.88
N GLN A 7 -8.27 -10.35 6.33
CA GLN A 7 -9.25 -10.26 5.28
C GLN A 7 -8.81 -11.02 4.02
N LEU A 8 -7.66 -10.67 3.44
CA LEU A 8 -7.16 -11.30 2.19
C LEU A 8 -6.98 -12.82 2.32
N SER A 9 -6.48 -13.29 3.46
CA SER A 9 -6.27 -14.72 3.70
C SER A 9 -7.58 -15.46 3.97
N SER A 10 -8.36 -14.98 4.95
CA SER A 10 -9.57 -15.67 5.42
C SER A 10 -10.72 -15.58 4.42
N SER A 11 -10.89 -14.43 3.75
CA SER A 11 -11.96 -14.27 2.75
C SER A 11 -11.72 -15.15 1.54
N THR A 12 -10.47 -15.31 1.13
CA THR A 12 -10.11 -16.15 -0.02
C THR A 12 -10.35 -17.63 0.27
N ALA A 13 -9.93 -18.08 1.46
CA ALA A 13 -10.18 -19.45 1.90
C ALA A 13 -11.68 -19.74 2.06
N LEU A 14 -12.43 -18.85 2.70
CA LEU A 14 -13.87 -18.99 2.89
C LEU A 14 -14.63 -18.91 1.55
N ALA A 15 -14.26 -18.00 0.65
CA ALA A 15 -14.89 -17.91 -0.66
C ALA A 15 -14.62 -19.14 -1.53
N ARG A 16 -13.44 -19.77 -1.40
CA ARG A 16 -13.16 -21.06 -2.04
C ARG A 16 -14.07 -22.16 -1.52
N GLN A 17 -14.31 -22.22 -0.20
CA GLN A 17 -15.23 -23.19 0.40
C GLN A 17 -16.68 -23.00 -0.06
N LEU A 18 -17.15 -21.75 -0.19
CA LEU A 18 -18.54 -21.45 -0.55
C LEU A 18 -18.82 -21.45 -2.06
N GLY A 19 -17.83 -21.06 -2.88
CA GLY A 19 -18.02 -20.74 -4.30
C GLY A 19 -17.08 -21.44 -5.27
N GLY A 20 -16.19 -22.31 -4.78
CA GLY A 20 -15.18 -23.00 -5.58
C GLY A 20 -13.97 -22.12 -5.93
N ALA A 21 -12.98 -22.71 -6.60
CA ALA A 21 -11.70 -22.06 -6.91
C ALA A 21 -11.85 -20.77 -7.73
N ASN A 22 -12.79 -20.73 -8.70
CA ASN A 22 -13.00 -19.59 -9.58
C ASN A 22 -13.51 -18.33 -8.85
N LYS A 23 -14.12 -18.48 -7.68
CA LYS A 23 -14.66 -17.37 -6.88
C LYS A 23 -13.81 -17.04 -5.65
N ALA A 24 -12.71 -17.76 -5.43
CA ALA A 24 -11.87 -17.62 -4.25
C ALA A 24 -11.31 -16.19 -4.10
N THR A 25 -10.81 -15.60 -5.17
CA THR A 25 -10.19 -14.26 -5.13
C THR A 25 -11.19 -13.10 -5.26
N LEU A 26 -12.48 -13.40 -5.48
CA LEU A 26 -13.48 -12.38 -5.78
C LEU A 26 -13.67 -11.36 -4.64
N PRO A 27 -13.76 -11.75 -3.35
CA PRO A 27 -13.87 -10.77 -2.25
C PRO A 27 -12.63 -9.88 -2.13
N ALA A 28 -11.43 -10.48 -2.28
CA ALA A 28 -10.17 -9.75 -2.25
C ALA A 28 -10.06 -8.75 -3.42
N GLY A 29 -10.46 -9.17 -4.62
CA GLY A 29 -10.51 -8.32 -5.81
C GLY A 29 -11.47 -7.15 -5.66
N ILE A 30 -12.68 -7.40 -5.14
CA ILE A 30 -13.69 -6.35 -4.91
C ILE A 30 -13.26 -5.37 -3.82
N MET A 31 -12.61 -5.86 -2.75
CA MET A 31 -11.99 -4.99 -1.76
C MET A 31 -10.95 -4.06 -2.40
N MET A 32 -10.07 -4.59 -3.26
CA MET A 32 -9.07 -3.78 -3.96
C MET A 32 -9.70 -2.78 -4.92
N ALA A 33 -10.71 -3.19 -5.70
CA ALA A 33 -11.45 -2.29 -6.59
C ALA A 33 -12.10 -1.13 -5.81
N ALA A 34 -12.75 -1.42 -4.68
CA ALA A 34 -13.31 -0.40 -3.80
C ALA A 34 -12.22 0.54 -3.24
N SER A 35 -11.03 0.01 -2.95
CA SER A 35 -9.88 0.79 -2.49
C SER A 35 -9.42 1.79 -3.57
N VAL A 36 -9.33 1.34 -4.83
CA VAL A 36 -8.95 2.20 -5.96
C VAL A 36 -9.95 3.32 -6.17
N ILE A 37 -11.24 2.96 -6.25
CA ILE A 37 -12.33 3.91 -6.51
C ILE A 37 -12.39 4.98 -5.40
N SER A 38 -12.09 4.61 -4.16
CA SER A 38 -12.15 5.53 -3.01
C SER A 38 -10.85 6.28 -2.70
N ALA A 39 -9.71 5.90 -3.30
CA ALA A 39 -8.42 6.53 -3.02
C ALA A 39 -8.41 8.03 -3.36
N THR A 40 -8.64 8.39 -4.62
CA THR A 40 -8.64 9.81 -5.04
C THR A 40 -9.79 10.61 -4.39
N PRO A 41 -11.06 10.17 -4.42
CA PRO A 41 -12.15 10.92 -3.79
C PRO A 41 -11.96 11.09 -2.28
N GLY A 42 -11.40 10.09 -1.61
CA GLY A 42 -11.09 10.15 -0.18
C GLY A 42 -10.12 11.28 0.17
N VAL A 43 -9.02 11.41 -0.59
CA VAL A 43 -8.04 12.47 -0.38
C VAL A 43 -8.63 13.86 -0.69
N LEU A 44 -9.44 13.98 -1.73
CA LEU A 44 -10.14 15.25 -2.06
C LEU A 44 -11.15 15.63 -0.97
N LEU A 45 -11.88 14.65 -0.41
CA LEU A 45 -12.76 14.88 0.72
C LEU A 45 -11.99 15.29 1.98
N MET A 46 -10.79 14.74 2.21
CA MET A 46 -9.91 15.15 3.32
C MET A 46 -9.42 16.59 3.15
N ALA A 47 -9.14 17.02 1.92
CA ALA A 47 -8.77 18.41 1.64
C ALA A 47 -9.92 19.38 1.96
N LYS A 48 -11.16 19.01 1.64
CA LYS A 48 -12.35 19.87 1.85
C LYS A 48 -12.87 19.86 3.29
N HIS A 49 -12.99 18.69 3.92
CA HIS A 49 -13.65 18.52 5.22
C HIS A 49 -12.66 18.28 6.37
N GLY A 50 -11.36 18.20 6.07
CA GLY A 50 -10.33 17.79 7.01
C GLY A 50 -10.19 16.27 7.10
N ARG A 51 -9.05 15.81 7.65
CA ARG A 51 -8.70 14.38 7.70
C ARG A 51 -9.57 13.57 8.67
N ARG A 52 -9.79 14.09 9.89
CA ARG A 52 -10.53 13.39 10.96
C ARG A 52 -11.90 12.84 10.52
N PRO A 53 -12.84 13.65 9.99
CA PRO A 53 -14.17 13.15 9.69
C PRO A 53 -14.16 12.07 8.59
N VAL A 54 -13.33 12.24 7.56
CA VAL A 54 -13.21 11.27 6.46
C VAL A 54 -12.64 9.94 6.95
N MET A 55 -11.59 9.98 7.76
CA MET A 55 -10.98 8.78 8.33
C MET A 55 -11.89 8.08 9.33
N LEU A 56 -12.67 8.83 10.12
CA LEU A 56 -13.66 8.28 11.04
C LEU A 56 -14.81 7.58 10.29
N VAL A 57 -15.35 8.20 9.24
CA VAL A 57 -16.37 7.57 8.38
C VAL A 57 -15.83 6.29 7.77
N ALA A 58 -14.60 6.30 7.25
CA ALA A 58 -13.96 5.12 6.70
C ALA A 58 -13.77 4.00 7.76
N ALA A 59 -13.39 4.36 8.99
CA ALA A 59 -13.27 3.41 10.10
C ALA A 59 -14.62 2.80 10.50
N ILE A 60 -15.70 3.59 10.54
CA ILE A 60 -17.06 3.10 10.83
C ILE A 60 -17.53 2.16 9.70
N LEU A 61 -17.26 2.51 8.45
CA LEU A 61 -17.52 1.64 7.31
C LEU A 61 -16.79 0.29 7.44
N ALA A 62 -15.54 0.28 7.93
CA ALA A 62 -14.82 -0.98 8.19
C ALA A 62 -15.49 -1.85 9.27
N VAL A 63 -16.06 -1.26 10.33
CA VAL A 63 -16.82 -2.01 11.34
C VAL A 63 -18.03 -2.67 10.69
N PHE A 64 -18.77 -1.92 9.88
CA PHE A 64 -19.93 -2.45 9.15
C PHE A 64 -19.54 -3.57 8.19
N GLY A 65 -18.47 -3.39 7.41
CA GLY A 65 -17.94 -4.41 6.50
C GLY A 65 -17.54 -5.69 7.23
N ALA A 66 -16.76 -5.56 8.32
CA ALA A 66 -16.34 -6.71 9.13
C ALA A 66 -17.52 -7.46 9.78
N ALA A 67 -18.53 -6.73 10.27
CA ALA A 67 -19.74 -7.32 10.83
C ALA A 67 -20.54 -8.08 9.77
N LEU A 68 -20.70 -7.53 8.55
CA LEU A 68 -21.33 -8.24 7.44
C LEU A 68 -20.59 -9.52 7.08
N MET A 69 -19.26 -9.49 7.09
CA MET A 69 -18.46 -10.67 6.81
C MET A 69 -18.58 -11.73 7.91
N CYS A 70 -18.69 -11.32 9.18
CA CYS A 70 -18.99 -12.24 10.28
C CYS A 70 -20.33 -12.95 10.06
N VAL A 71 -21.37 -12.22 9.65
CA VAL A 71 -22.68 -12.81 9.31
C VAL A 71 -22.55 -13.73 8.09
N ALA A 72 -21.81 -13.30 7.07
CA ALA A 72 -21.57 -14.10 5.87
C ALA A 72 -20.90 -15.44 6.19
N SER A 73 -19.90 -15.46 7.08
CA SER A 73 -19.22 -16.67 7.53
C SER A 73 -20.14 -17.60 8.30
N LYS A 74 -21.01 -17.06 9.17
CA LYS A 74 -21.94 -17.88 9.96
C LYS A 74 -22.99 -18.57 9.10
N TRP A 75 -23.47 -17.90 8.05
CA TRP A 75 -24.58 -18.38 7.20
C TRP A 75 -24.13 -18.93 5.84
N GLY A 76 -22.82 -18.93 5.55
CA GLY A 76 -22.28 -19.41 4.28
C GLY A 76 -22.68 -18.56 3.06
N LEU A 77 -22.92 -17.26 3.24
CA LEU A 77 -23.44 -16.38 2.18
C LEU A 77 -22.32 -15.69 1.41
N LEU A 78 -21.93 -16.25 0.26
CA LEU A 78 -20.86 -15.69 -0.58
C LEU A 78 -21.12 -14.25 -1.01
N THR A 79 -22.34 -13.93 -1.44
CA THR A 79 -22.69 -12.55 -1.87
C THR A 79 -22.52 -11.55 -0.74
N LEU A 80 -22.87 -11.94 0.50
CA LEU A 80 -22.73 -11.08 1.66
C LEU A 80 -21.25 -10.89 2.03
N LEU A 81 -20.42 -11.93 1.84
CA LEU A 81 -18.97 -11.86 2.01
C LEU A 81 -18.34 -10.85 1.04
N ILE A 82 -18.80 -10.86 -0.21
CA ILE A 82 -18.36 -9.92 -1.25
C ILE A 82 -18.79 -8.49 -0.91
N VAL A 83 -20.06 -8.28 -0.58
CA VAL A 83 -20.58 -6.95 -0.22
C VAL A 83 -19.89 -6.40 1.02
N GLY A 84 -19.64 -7.24 2.04
CA GLY A 84 -18.91 -6.86 3.25
C GLY A 84 -17.44 -6.50 3.00
N SER A 85 -16.85 -6.93 1.88
CA SER A 85 -15.47 -6.60 1.51
C SER A 85 -15.32 -5.17 0.95
N ILE A 86 -16.40 -4.56 0.45
CA ILE A 86 -16.40 -3.20 -0.13
C ILE A 86 -16.04 -2.14 0.92
N PRO A 87 -16.73 -2.06 2.09
CA PRO A 87 -16.41 -1.06 3.11
C PRO A 87 -14.98 -1.20 3.68
N LEU A 88 -14.49 -2.43 3.79
CA LEU A 88 -13.11 -2.69 4.21
C LEU A 88 -12.08 -2.15 3.20
N GLY A 89 -12.38 -2.23 1.90
CA GLY A 89 -11.56 -1.65 0.84
C GLY A 89 -11.48 -0.13 0.93
N VAL A 90 -12.64 0.52 1.16
CA VAL A 90 -12.69 1.97 1.38
C VAL A 90 -11.83 2.36 2.58
N SER A 91 -11.97 1.66 3.70
CA SER A 91 -11.14 1.90 4.89
C SER A 91 -9.66 1.64 4.65
N PHE A 92 -9.30 0.64 3.84
CA PHE A 92 -7.91 0.35 3.53
C PHE A 92 -7.25 1.51 2.78
N ALA A 93 -7.91 2.05 1.76
CA ALA A 93 -7.42 3.21 1.01
C ALA A 93 -7.23 4.43 1.92
N GLN A 94 -8.18 4.72 2.81
CA GLN A 94 -8.06 5.85 3.73
C GLN A 94 -6.99 5.62 4.81
N ALA A 95 -6.82 4.38 5.27
CA ALA A 95 -5.77 4.04 6.24
C ALA A 95 -4.36 4.20 5.64
N ASN A 96 -4.16 3.94 4.33
CA ASN A 96 -2.87 4.16 3.67
C ASN A 96 -2.42 5.63 3.71
N ASN A 97 -3.35 6.57 3.85
CA ASN A 97 -3.03 7.99 4.00
C ASN A 97 -2.36 8.34 5.34
N LEU A 98 -2.41 7.46 6.36
CA LEU A 98 -1.78 7.69 7.67
C LEU A 98 -0.28 8.00 7.58
N ARG A 99 0.41 7.49 6.56
CA ARG A 99 1.82 7.81 6.32
C ARG A 99 2.04 9.29 5.99
N PHE A 100 1.13 9.88 5.20
CA PHE A 100 1.17 11.31 4.87
C PHE A 100 0.74 12.18 6.05
N VAL A 101 -0.21 11.68 6.85
CA VAL A 101 -0.60 12.32 8.11
C VAL A 101 0.58 12.41 9.08
N ALA A 102 1.31 11.32 9.30
CA ALA A 102 2.47 11.35 10.19
C ALA A 102 3.53 12.34 9.73
N LEU A 103 3.77 12.45 8.42
CA LEU A 103 4.67 13.45 7.86
C LEU A 103 4.15 14.88 8.07
N GLU A 104 2.84 15.12 8.00
CA GLU A 104 2.20 16.44 8.16
C GLU A 104 2.26 17.00 9.57
N PHE A 105 2.04 16.14 10.56
CA PHE A 105 1.96 16.54 11.97
C PHE A 105 3.27 16.30 12.73
N ALA A 106 4.31 15.80 12.04
CA ALA A 106 5.66 15.70 12.60
C ALA A 106 6.24 17.10 12.89
N PRO A 107 6.94 17.27 14.02
CA PRO A 107 7.83 18.42 14.22
C PRO A 107 8.84 18.56 13.08
N LEU A 108 9.17 19.79 12.71
CA LEU A 108 10.15 20.10 11.66
C LEU A 108 11.48 19.38 11.92
N GLY A 109 11.98 18.64 10.92
CA GLY A 109 13.23 17.88 10.99
C GLY A 109 13.11 16.48 11.60
N SER A 110 11.92 16.08 12.07
CA SER A 110 11.65 14.74 12.63
C SER A 110 10.72 13.89 11.78
N GLU A 111 10.40 14.33 10.56
CA GLU A 111 9.50 13.64 9.62
C GLU A 111 9.88 12.17 9.37
N PRO A 112 11.17 11.82 9.14
CA PRO A 112 11.56 10.42 8.95
C PRO A 112 11.29 9.56 10.19
N ARG A 113 11.47 10.13 11.39
CA ARG A 113 11.23 9.43 12.66
C ARG A 113 9.74 9.17 12.87
N SER A 114 8.88 10.15 12.61
CA SER A 114 7.42 10.00 12.69
C SER A 114 6.89 8.97 11.68
N LEU A 115 7.44 8.96 10.47
CA LEU A 115 7.12 7.94 9.47
C LEU A 115 7.52 6.52 9.95
N SER A 116 8.72 6.37 10.53
CA SER A 116 9.20 5.10 11.09
C SER A 116 8.28 4.55 12.19
N PHE A 117 7.74 5.40 13.06
CA PHE A 117 6.75 4.99 14.06
C PHE A 117 5.48 4.42 13.44
N VAL A 118 4.94 5.04 12.38
CA VAL A 118 3.77 4.51 11.67
C VAL A 118 4.08 3.15 11.04
N VAL A 119 5.26 3.00 10.45
CA VAL A 119 5.64 1.71 9.83
C VAL A 119 5.89 0.62 10.88
N THR A 120 6.37 0.97 12.07
CA THR A 120 6.49 0.02 13.19
C THR A 120 5.15 -0.65 13.52
N GLY A 121 4.03 0.10 13.42
CA GLY A 121 2.70 -0.47 13.57
C GLY A 121 2.35 -1.54 12.52
N ALA A 122 2.90 -1.41 11.30
CA ALA A 122 2.77 -2.43 10.26
C ALA A 122 3.62 -3.68 10.56
N VAL A 123 4.79 -3.54 11.18
CA VAL A 123 5.61 -4.66 11.66
C VAL A 123 4.88 -5.45 12.73
N LEU A 124 4.33 -4.78 13.75
CA LEU A 124 3.52 -5.44 14.78
C LEU A 124 2.31 -6.15 14.16
N SER A 125 1.70 -5.50 13.15
CA SER A 125 0.57 -6.08 12.43
C SER A 125 0.92 -7.37 11.68
N ALA A 126 2.15 -7.48 11.18
CA ALA A 126 2.67 -8.65 10.47
C ALA A 126 2.76 -9.88 11.38
N VAL A 127 2.92 -9.70 12.69
CA VAL A 127 2.92 -10.78 13.67
C VAL A 127 1.50 -11.06 14.14
N VAL A 128 0.75 -10.03 14.54
CA VAL A 128 -0.59 -10.18 15.12
C VAL A 128 -1.60 -10.74 14.11
N GLY A 129 -1.57 -10.27 12.85
CA GLY A 129 -2.56 -10.67 11.84
C GLY A 129 -2.57 -12.17 11.55
N PRO A 130 -1.43 -12.77 11.13
CA PRO A 130 -1.32 -14.19 10.87
C PRO A 130 -1.59 -15.07 12.10
N GLU A 131 -1.07 -14.67 13.26
CA GLU A 131 -1.26 -15.43 14.50
C GLU A 131 -2.72 -15.49 14.95
N VAL A 132 -3.42 -14.37 14.86
CA VAL A 132 -4.87 -14.34 15.14
C VAL A 132 -5.59 -15.24 14.15
N ALA A 133 -5.39 -15.06 12.84
CA ALA A 133 -6.10 -15.85 11.82
C ALA A 133 -5.91 -17.36 12.03
N ARG A 134 -4.70 -17.77 12.43
CA ARG A 134 -4.35 -19.16 12.74
C ARG A 134 -5.14 -19.71 13.93
N HIS A 135 -5.20 -18.99 15.04
CA HIS A 135 -5.87 -19.45 16.25
C HIS A 135 -7.40 -19.29 16.20
N THR A 136 -7.93 -18.33 15.44
CA THR A 136 -9.37 -18.05 15.41
C THR A 136 -10.14 -18.83 14.34
N ARG A 137 -9.49 -19.40 13.32
CA ARG A 137 -10.22 -20.02 12.18
C ARG A 137 -11.18 -21.13 12.58
N TYR A 138 -10.84 -21.93 13.60
CA TYR A 138 -11.65 -23.04 14.11
C TYR A 138 -11.98 -22.90 15.61
N ALA A 139 -11.89 -21.68 16.14
CA ALA A 139 -12.20 -21.42 17.55
C ALA A 139 -13.72 -21.54 17.85
N MET A 140 -14.57 -21.58 16.83
CA MET A 140 -16.01 -21.78 16.94
C MET A 140 -16.46 -22.90 16.00
N ALA A 141 -17.66 -23.44 16.25
CA ALA A 141 -18.24 -24.54 15.48
C ALA A 141 -18.32 -24.25 13.97
N THR A 142 -18.57 -22.99 13.59
CA THR A 142 -18.53 -22.55 12.20
C THR A 142 -17.17 -21.90 11.90
N PRO A 143 -16.44 -22.38 10.87
CA PRO A 143 -15.14 -21.82 10.49
C PRO A 143 -15.19 -20.31 10.23
N TYR A 144 -14.10 -19.62 10.56
CA TYR A 144 -13.85 -18.18 10.33
C TYR A 144 -14.78 -17.20 11.06
N VAL A 145 -15.86 -17.63 11.72
CA VAL A 145 -16.75 -16.73 12.48
C VAL A 145 -15.98 -15.99 13.56
N ALA A 146 -15.20 -16.70 14.39
CA ALA A 146 -14.39 -16.07 15.44
C ALA A 146 -13.32 -15.12 14.86
N THR A 147 -12.77 -15.45 13.68
CA THR A 147 -11.84 -14.58 12.96
C THR A 147 -12.49 -13.23 12.61
N TYR A 148 -13.70 -13.24 12.06
CA TYR A 148 -14.39 -12.01 11.69
C TYR A 148 -14.97 -11.24 12.90
N ILE A 149 -15.29 -11.92 14.00
CA ILE A 149 -15.57 -11.25 15.28
C ILE A 149 -14.34 -10.45 15.73
N PHE A 150 -13.15 -11.06 15.70
CA PHE A 150 -11.92 -10.38 16.07
C PHE A 150 -11.60 -9.22 15.13
N VAL A 151 -11.75 -9.40 13.80
CA VAL A 151 -11.59 -8.30 12.83
C VAL A 151 -12.55 -7.15 13.12
N THR A 152 -13.81 -7.45 13.46
CA THR A 152 -14.79 -6.43 13.87
C THR A 152 -14.30 -5.69 15.12
N GLY A 153 -13.76 -6.41 16.11
CA GLY A 153 -13.14 -5.82 17.30
C GLY A 153 -11.97 -4.88 16.97
N LEU A 154 -11.09 -5.29 16.04
CA LEU A 154 -10.00 -4.42 15.56
C LEU A 154 -10.51 -3.16 14.84
N CYS A 155 -11.59 -3.28 14.05
CA CYS A 155 -12.22 -2.13 13.41
C CYS A 155 -12.83 -1.18 14.46
N VAL A 156 -13.47 -1.71 15.51
CA VAL A 156 -14.01 -0.90 16.63
C VAL A 156 -12.88 -0.20 17.38
N LEU A 157 -11.77 -0.90 17.64
CA LEU A 157 -10.57 -0.30 18.22
C LEU A 157 -10.03 0.83 17.32
N TYR A 158 -10.01 0.63 16.00
CA TYR A 158 -9.59 1.65 15.06
C TYR A 158 -10.48 2.91 15.14
N VAL A 159 -11.80 2.74 15.23
CA VAL A 159 -12.75 3.84 15.46
C VAL A 159 -12.45 4.54 16.78
N ALA A 160 -12.28 3.80 17.88
CA ALA A 160 -11.99 4.35 19.20
C ALA A 160 -10.70 5.19 19.20
N LEU A 161 -9.63 4.67 18.58
CA LEU A 161 -8.37 5.40 18.43
C LEU A 161 -8.55 6.68 17.60
N MET A 162 -9.31 6.64 16.50
CA MET A 162 -9.60 7.82 15.68
C MET A 162 -10.47 8.87 16.39
N LEU A 163 -11.29 8.46 17.37
CA LEU A 163 -12.05 9.38 18.21
C LEU A 163 -11.15 10.11 19.21
N ILE A 164 -10.11 9.44 19.73
CA ILE A 164 -9.15 10.02 20.69
C ILE A 164 -8.14 10.95 20.01
N ILE A 165 -7.75 10.66 18.76
CA ILE A 165 -6.75 11.46 18.04
C ILE A 165 -7.33 12.82 17.63
N GLU A 166 -6.68 13.88 18.09
CA GLU A 166 -6.94 15.25 17.67
C GLU A 166 -5.92 15.72 16.63
N PHE A 167 -6.42 16.12 15.46
CA PHE A 167 -5.61 16.72 14.41
C PHE A 167 -5.52 18.23 14.63
N SER A 168 -4.59 18.66 15.48
CA SER A 168 -4.36 20.09 15.73
C SER A 168 -3.85 20.79 14.46
N LYS A 169 -4.45 21.91 14.07
CA LYS A 169 -4.00 22.71 12.91
C LYS A 169 -2.64 23.39 13.13
N ALA A 170 -2.12 23.39 14.37
CA ALA A 170 -0.91 24.13 14.75
C ALA A 170 0.36 23.78 13.95
N PRO A 171 0.70 22.50 13.68
CA PRO A 171 1.90 22.14 12.92
C PRO A 171 1.82 22.57 11.45
N LEU A 172 0.62 22.54 10.87
CA LEU A 172 0.38 23.00 9.49
C LEU A 172 0.57 24.51 9.37
N LEU A 173 0.09 25.27 10.36
CA LEU A 173 0.27 26.72 10.42
C LEU A 173 1.74 27.10 10.67
N ALA A 174 2.47 26.35 11.49
CA ALA A 174 3.90 26.55 11.72
C ALA A 174 4.71 26.34 10.43
N ARG A 175 4.36 25.32 9.64
CA ARG A 175 4.97 25.06 8.33
C ARG A 175 4.64 26.13 7.30
N ALA A 176 3.38 26.57 7.21
CA ALA A 176 3.00 27.67 6.34
C ALA A 176 3.78 28.96 6.68
N LYS A 177 3.97 29.25 7.98
CA LYS A 177 4.78 30.38 8.45
C LYS A 177 6.27 30.21 8.12
N ALA A 178 6.84 29.02 8.29
CA ALA A 178 8.24 28.74 7.96
C ALA A 178 8.51 28.86 6.45
N ALA A 179 7.60 28.36 5.61
CA ALA A 179 7.68 28.51 4.16
C ALA A 179 7.55 29.98 3.73
N ALA A 180 6.61 30.72 4.32
CA ALA A 180 6.48 32.16 4.08
C ALA A 180 7.73 32.94 4.53
N ALA A 181 8.31 32.61 5.67
CA ALA A 181 9.55 33.24 6.16
C ALA A 181 10.76 32.95 5.26
N ALA A 182 10.83 31.75 4.66
CA ALA A 182 11.86 31.41 3.68
C ALA A 182 11.72 32.23 2.38
N CYS A 183 10.49 32.52 1.94
CA CYS A 183 10.24 33.41 0.79
C CYS A 183 10.53 34.89 1.10
N ILE A 184 10.55 35.29 2.37
CA ILE A 184 10.74 36.69 2.80
C ILE A 184 12.24 37.03 3.04
N ASN A 185 13.16 36.06 2.99
CA ASN A 185 14.61 36.32 3.04
C ASN A 185 15.19 36.48 1.61
N PRO A 186 15.45 37.71 1.11
CA PRO A 186 16.15 37.90 -0.14
C PRO A 186 17.65 37.83 0.15
N GLY A 187 18.21 36.62 0.17
CA GLY A 187 19.58 36.47 0.62
C GLY A 187 20.26 35.14 0.35
N THR A 188 19.85 34.35 -0.65
CA THR A 188 20.68 33.32 -1.35
C THR A 188 19.82 32.52 -2.32
N VAL A 189 19.42 33.11 -3.46
CA VAL A 189 19.19 32.33 -4.69
C VAL A 189 19.61 33.19 -5.87
N THR A 190 20.78 32.90 -6.44
CA THR A 190 21.13 33.28 -7.80
C THR A 190 20.20 32.52 -8.74
N VAL A 191 19.00 33.06 -8.95
CA VAL A 191 18.21 32.71 -10.12
C VAL A 191 19.00 33.30 -11.29
N VAL A 192 19.61 32.42 -12.09
CA VAL A 192 20.13 32.79 -13.41
C VAL A 192 18.93 33.17 -14.26
N THR A 193 18.54 34.43 -14.20
CA THR A 193 17.61 35.04 -15.15
C THR A 193 18.43 35.46 -16.37
N SER A 194 18.36 34.69 -17.45
CA SER A 194 18.55 35.28 -18.77
C SER A 194 17.38 36.25 -19.02
N SER A 195 17.76 37.42 -19.53
CA SER A 195 17.03 38.70 -19.50
C SER A 195 16.05 38.86 -20.70
N PRO A 196 15.45 40.04 -21.00
CA PRO A 196 14.01 40.30 -20.91
C PRO A 196 13.36 40.71 -22.25
N ASP A 197 12.02 40.68 -22.38
CA ASP A 197 11.29 41.81 -23.00
C ASP A 197 9.74 41.74 -22.88
N LYS A 198 9.20 42.85 -22.35
CA LYS A 198 7.97 43.62 -22.69
C LYS A 198 6.53 43.10 -22.47
N ALA A 199 5.94 43.61 -21.38
CA ALA A 199 4.79 44.53 -21.29
C ALA A 199 3.34 44.15 -21.75
N ALA A 200 2.49 43.83 -20.75
CA ALA A 200 1.13 44.35 -20.42
C ALA A 200 -0.11 44.08 -21.34
N PRO A 201 -1.39 44.22 -20.86
CA PRO A 201 -1.97 43.96 -19.53
C PRO A 201 -3.37 43.22 -19.54
N ASP A 202 -3.82 42.83 -18.34
CA ASP A 202 -5.20 42.76 -17.81
C ASP A 202 -6.33 41.84 -18.34
N ASN A 203 -6.95 41.17 -17.35
CA ASN A 203 -8.34 40.68 -17.25
C ASN A 203 -8.76 39.35 -17.91
N ALA A 204 -8.61 38.24 -17.17
CA ALA A 204 -9.57 37.11 -17.20
C ALA A 204 -9.47 36.25 -15.92
N ALA A 205 -10.61 35.71 -15.50
CA ALA A 205 -10.92 34.96 -14.28
C ALA A 205 -9.98 33.78 -13.93
N PRO A 206 -9.96 33.28 -12.67
CA PRO A 206 -9.05 32.23 -12.25
C PRO A 206 -9.58 30.85 -12.68
N ASP A 207 -9.57 30.55 -13.97
CA ASP A 207 -9.65 29.16 -14.46
C ASP A 207 -8.26 28.51 -14.34
N LYS A 208 -7.82 28.31 -13.10
CA LYS A 208 -6.66 27.46 -12.80
C LYS A 208 -7.10 25.99 -12.81
N VAL A 209 -7.47 25.49 -13.99
CA VAL A 209 -7.27 24.06 -14.27
C VAL A 209 -5.77 23.90 -14.43
N ALA A 210 -5.08 23.70 -13.30
CA ALA A 210 -3.69 23.33 -13.25
C ALA A 210 -3.53 22.05 -14.09
N THR A 211 -3.01 22.25 -15.30
CA THR A 211 -2.60 21.15 -16.17
C THR A 211 -1.47 20.46 -15.44
N CYS A 212 -1.81 19.34 -14.80
CA CYS A 212 -0.90 18.44 -14.12
C CYS A 212 0.20 18.04 -15.10
N LYS A 213 1.33 18.76 -15.10
CA LYS A 213 2.57 18.34 -15.75
C LYS A 213 3.22 17.29 -14.85
N LEU A 214 2.53 16.16 -14.69
CA LEU A 214 3.13 14.98 -14.10
C LEU A 214 4.12 14.44 -15.12
N SER A 215 5.38 14.89 -15.02
CA SER A 215 6.50 14.27 -15.71
C SER A 215 6.55 12.81 -15.27
N THR A 216 6.01 11.92 -16.12
CA THR A 216 5.95 10.46 -15.99
C THR A 216 5.43 9.94 -14.65
N PRO A 217 4.18 9.41 -14.55
CA PRO A 217 3.76 8.68 -13.37
C PRO A 217 4.59 7.38 -13.26
N TYR A 218 5.72 7.46 -12.58
CA TYR A 218 6.44 6.29 -12.12
C TYR A 218 5.56 5.57 -11.10
N CYS A 219 5.05 4.40 -11.46
CA CYS A 219 4.19 3.60 -10.59
C CYS A 219 5.05 2.63 -9.76
N PRO A 220 5.07 2.74 -8.42
CA PRO A 220 5.80 1.82 -7.57
C PRO A 220 5.43 0.35 -7.85
N PRO A 221 6.39 -0.59 -7.73
CA PRO A 221 6.09 -2.00 -7.94
C PRO A 221 5.08 -2.50 -6.91
N THR A 222 4.07 -3.21 -7.43
CA THR A 222 2.93 -3.68 -6.66
C THR A 222 3.23 -5.04 -6.01
N PRO A 223 2.67 -5.36 -4.83
CA PRO A 223 2.88 -6.66 -4.19
C PRO A 223 2.00 -7.70 -4.89
N ARG A 224 2.60 -8.48 -5.80
CA ARG A 224 1.85 -9.38 -6.69
C ARG A 224 1.92 -10.86 -6.32
N MET A 225 2.86 -11.26 -5.46
CA MET A 225 3.06 -12.68 -5.11
C MET A 225 2.30 -13.12 -3.85
N MET A 226 1.93 -12.18 -2.97
CA MET A 226 1.31 -12.46 -1.67
C MET A 226 -0.01 -13.25 -1.76
N THR A 227 -0.72 -13.17 -2.91
CA THR A 227 -2.01 -13.84 -3.12
C THR A 227 -1.91 -15.23 -3.75
N ALA A 228 -0.92 -15.49 -4.61
CA ALA A 228 -0.75 -16.80 -5.25
C ALA A 228 0.15 -17.75 -4.46
N THR A 229 1.13 -17.23 -3.70
CA THR A 229 2.00 -18.08 -2.88
C THR A 229 1.24 -19.00 -1.91
N PRO A 230 0.18 -18.54 -1.20
CA PRO A 230 -0.61 -19.43 -0.35
C PRO A 230 -1.30 -20.55 -1.12
N LEU A 231 -1.77 -20.27 -2.33
CA LEU A 231 -2.41 -21.27 -3.20
C LEU A 231 -1.40 -22.33 -3.62
N ALA A 232 -0.20 -21.91 -4.01
CA ALA A 232 0.88 -22.81 -4.41
C ALA A 232 1.41 -23.69 -3.27
N LEU A 233 1.49 -23.15 -2.05
CA LEU A 233 1.91 -23.93 -0.88
C LEU A 233 0.87 -24.99 -0.52
N VAL A 234 -0.42 -24.64 -0.57
CA VAL A 234 -1.51 -25.60 -0.33
C VAL A 234 -1.53 -26.68 -1.41
N ASP A 235 -1.35 -26.34 -2.68
CA ASP A 235 -1.32 -27.31 -3.77
C ASP A 235 -0.05 -28.20 -3.73
N ALA A 236 1.05 -27.69 -3.17
CA ALA A 236 2.27 -28.47 -2.90
C ALA A 236 2.15 -29.38 -1.65
N GLY A 237 1.02 -29.35 -0.94
CA GLY A 237 0.74 -30.22 0.20
C GLY A 237 1.23 -29.69 1.56
N TYR A 238 1.65 -28.43 1.65
CA TYR A 238 2.03 -27.82 2.92
C TYR A 238 0.81 -27.47 3.76
N ASP A 239 0.97 -27.53 5.08
CA ASP A 239 -0.11 -27.14 5.99
C ASP A 239 -0.30 -25.62 5.99
N PHE A 240 -1.45 -25.19 6.48
CA PHE A 240 -1.79 -23.79 6.69
C PHE A 240 -0.78 -23.09 7.59
N ASN A 241 -0.16 -23.78 8.55
CA ASN A 241 0.85 -23.19 9.43
C ASN A 241 2.10 -22.74 8.64
N ASP A 242 2.60 -23.58 7.74
CA ASP A 242 3.75 -23.25 6.89
C ASP A 242 3.42 -22.10 5.94
N THR A 243 2.21 -22.13 5.37
CA THR A 243 1.68 -21.05 4.53
C THR A 243 1.63 -19.71 5.27
N THR A 244 1.16 -19.74 6.52
CA THR A 244 1.05 -18.56 7.37
C THR A 244 2.43 -17.98 7.68
N GLN A 245 3.42 -18.83 7.98
CA GLN A 245 4.81 -18.40 8.24
C GLN A 245 5.48 -17.77 7.02
N VAL A 246 5.29 -18.33 5.82
CA VAL A 246 5.85 -17.76 4.59
C VAL A 246 5.28 -16.37 4.30
N ILE A 247 3.98 -16.16 4.49
CA ILE A 247 3.41 -14.82 4.28
C ILE A 247 3.77 -13.87 5.43
N GLN A 248 3.91 -14.38 6.65
CA GLN A 248 4.38 -13.59 7.79
C GLN A 248 5.79 -13.04 7.54
N VAL A 249 6.73 -13.87 7.07
CA VAL A 249 8.09 -13.38 6.75
C VAL A 249 8.06 -12.38 5.60
N HIS A 250 7.23 -12.59 4.58
CA HIS A 250 7.05 -11.62 3.48
C HIS A 250 6.69 -10.23 4.01
N ILE A 251 5.67 -10.15 4.87
CA ILE A 251 5.16 -8.89 5.41
C ILE A 251 6.17 -8.27 6.38
N LEU A 252 6.86 -9.09 7.18
CA LEU A 252 7.97 -8.61 8.01
C LEU A 252 9.07 -8.00 7.13
N SER A 253 9.50 -8.68 6.08
CA SER A 253 10.47 -8.15 5.11
C SER A 253 9.96 -6.93 4.34
N MET A 254 8.65 -6.74 4.23
CA MET A 254 8.04 -5.57 3.60
C MET A 254 8.09 -4.32 4.49
N PHE A 255 8.03 -4.45 5.82
CA PHE A 255 7.88 -3.30 6.74
C PHE A 255 9.03 -3.11 7.72
N VAL A 256 9.70 -4.18 8.18
CA VAL A 256 10.88 -4.09 9.07
C VAL A 256 11.98 -3.23 8.43
N PRO A 257 12.26 -3.32 7.11
CA PRO A 257 13.33 -2.53 6.53
C PRO A 257 13.11 -1.03 6.60
N SER A 258 11.85 -0.57 6.59
CA SER A 258 11.54 0.86 6.69
C SER A 258 12.11 1.55 7.94
N LEU A 259 12.45 0.79 8.99
CA LEU A 259 13.11 1.34 10.18
C LEU A 259 14.50 1.90 9.86
N PHE A 260 15.16 1.36 8.84
CA PHE A 260 16.51 1.74 8.40
C PHE A 260 16.57 2.20 6.94
N THR A 261 15.52 2.03 6.13
CA THR A 261 15.51 2.47 4.72
C THR A 261 15.78 3.97 4.57
N GLY A 262 15.43 4.80 5.56
CA GLY A 262 15.81 6.22 5.56
C GLY A 262 17.33 6.44 5.57
N GLU A 263 18.06 5.62 6.33
CA GLU A 263 19.53 5.63 6.36
C GLU A 263 20.12 5.07 5.07
N VAL A 264 19.51 4.00 4.53
CA VAL A 264 19.89 3.45 3.21
C VAL A 264 19.75 4.50 2.11
N ILE A 265 18.65 5.27 2.10
CA ILE A 265 18.43 6.36 1.15
C ILE A 265 19.45 7.49 1.36
N ARG A 266 19.85 7.78 2.60
CA ARG A 266 20.91 8.76 2.86
C ARG A 266 22.25 8.34 2.27
N LEU A 267 22.59 7.05 2.35
CA LEU A 267 23.86 6.49 1.89
C LEU A 267 23.88 6.25 0.37
N LEU A 268 22.78 5.73 -0.19
CA LEU A 268 22.72 5.27 -1.58
C LEU A 268 21.95 6.23 -2.49
N SER A 269 21.22 7.23 -1.96
CA SER A 269 20.20 8.04 -2.64
C SER A 269 18.90 7.27 -2.98
N ALA A 270 17.81 8.01 -3.19
CA ALA A 270 16.49 7.43 -3.42
C ALA A 270 16.41 6.61 -4.71
N GLN A 271 17.09 7.06 -5.76
CA GLN A 271 17.12 6.45 -7.09
C GLN A 271 17.83 5.08 -7.10
N TRP A 272 19.01 4.97 -6.45
CA TRP A 272 19.70 3.68 -6.33
C TRP A 272 18.98 2.72 -5.38
N THR A 273 18.41 3.23 -4.28
CA THR A 273 17.60 2.40 -3.38
C THR A 273 16.43 1.76 -4.14
N MET A 274 15.77 2.53 -5.00
CA MET A 274 14.70 2.04 -5.86
C MET A 274 15.19 0.96 -6.84
N ALA A 275 16.27 1.22 -7.58
CA ALA A 275 16.82 0.28 -8.55
C ALA A 275 17.31 -1.03 -7.91
N ILE A 276 17.99 -0.97 -6.76
CA ILE A 276 18.41 -2.16 -6.01
C ILE A 276 17.18 -2.94 -5.53
N GLY A 277 16.12 -2.24 -5.09
CA GLY A 277 14.84 -2.86 -4.75
C GLY A 277 14.23 -3.65 -5.91
N ALA A 278 14.25 -3.09 -7.12
CA ALA A 278 13.77 -3.77 -8.33
C ALA A 278 14.61 -5.00 -8.71
N VAL A 279 15.93 -4.91 -8.58
CA VAL A 279 16.83 -6.07 -8.76
C VAL A 279 16.55 -7.15 -7.72
N ALA A 280 16.30 -6.77 -6.46
CA ALA A 280 15.94 -7.72 -5.40
C ALA A 280 14.58 -8.38 -5.68
N LEU A 281 13.57 -7.65 -6.18
CA LEU A 281 12.30 -8.23 -6.60
C LEU A 281 12.48 -9.28 -7.70
N LEU A 282 13.33 -8.99 -8.69
CA LEU A 282 13.72 -9.95 -9.73
C LEU A 282 14.42 -11.18 -9.17
N GLY A 283 15.45 -10.98 -8.35
CA GLY A 283 16.21 -12.07 -7.73
C GLY A 283 15.32 -12.97 -6.86
N GLY A 284 14.46 -12.36 -6.03
CA GLY A 284 13.48 -13.10 -5.23
C GLY A 284 12.48 -13.88 -6.09
N THR A 285 12.03 -13.31 -7.21
CA THR A 285 11.15 -14.04 -8.13
C THR A 285 11.87 -15.21 -8.79
N ALA A 286 13.15 -15.03 -9.18
CA ALA A 286 13.97 -16.08 -9.77
C ALA A 286 14.16 -17.28 -8.83
N THR A 287 14.26 -17.05 -7.52
CA THR A 287 14.42 -18.16 -6.56
C THR A 287 13.27 -19.16 -6.56
N PHE A 288 12.06 -18.78 -6.99
CA PHE A 288 10.93 -19.71 -7.10
C PHE A 288 11.13 -20.80 -8.18
N PHE A 289 12.06 -20.62 -9.12
CA PHE A 289 12.43 -21.65 -10.10
C PHE A 289 13.33 -22.74 -9.52
N ALA A 290 13.94 -22.52 -8.35
CA ALA A 290 14.81 -23.50 -7.71
C ALA A 290 14.04 -24.71 -7.15
N GLY A 291 12.71 -24.60 -6.97
CA GLY A 291 11.86 -25.69 -6.51
C GLY A 291 10.69 -25.22 -5.65
N THR A 292 9.90 -26.19 -5.17
CA THR A 292 8.69 -25.99 -4.37
C THR A 292 8.88 -26.31 -2.88
N SER A 293 10.12 -26.25 -2.39
CA SER A 293 10.41 -26.43 -0.96
C SER A 293 9.92 -25.24 -0.14
N ALA A 294 9.40 -25.48 1.08
CA ALA A 294 9.03 -24.42 2.02
C ALA A 294 10.19 -23.43 2.29
N SER A 295 11.44 -23.92 2.33
CA SER A 295 12.61 -23.06 2.51
C SER A 295 12.83 -22.10 1.34
N ILE A 296 12.56 -22.54 0.11
CA ILE A 296 12.63 -21.71 -1.09
C ILE A 296 11.52 -20.67 -1.05
N PHE A 297 10.29 -21.09 -0.73
CA PHE A 297 9.17 -20.15 -0.56
C PHE A 297 9.47 -19.09 0.50
N PHE A 298 10.04 -19.47 1.64
CA PHE A 298 10.42 -18.55 2.71
C PHE A 298 11.49 -17.55 2.25
N ALA A 299 12.60 -18.04 1.68
CA ALA A 299 13.70 -17.19 1.21
C ALA A 299 13.25 -16.26 0.09
N ALA A 300 12.54 -16.78 -0.91
CA ALA A 300 12.02 -16.03 -2.03
C ALA A 300 11.10 -14.90 -1.57
N ASN A 301 10.12 -15.20 -0.71
CA ASN A 301 9.18 -14.20 -0.20
C ASN A 301 9.85 -13.15 0.68
N SER A 302 10.91 -13.52 1.41
CA SER A 302 11.72 -12.58 2.20
C SER A 302 12.44 -11.57 1.30
N VAL A 303 13.09 -12.06 0.24
CA VAL A 303 13.81 -11.21 -0.72
C VAL A 303 12.84 -10.31 -1.50
N VAL A 304 11.70 -10.86 -1.96
CA VAL A 304 10.65 -10.07 -2.62
C VAL A 304 10.08 -9.01 -1.69
N GLY A 305 9.84 -9.32 -0.41
CA GLY A 305 9.37 -8.34 0.57
C GLY A 305 10.36 -7.18 0.78
N MET A 306 11.65 -7.52 0.91
CA MET A 306 12.73 -6.52 1.03
C MET A 306 12.82 -5.64 -0.22
N GLY A 307 12.81 -6.26 -1.41
CA GLY A 307 12.86 -5.53 -2.68
C GLY A 307 11.67 -4.60 -2.87
N TRP A 308 10.47 -5.05 -2.47
CA TRP A 308 9.28 -4.21 -2.44
C TRP A 308 9.46 -2.99 -1.56
N ASN A 309 10.03 -3.14 -0.36
CA ASN A 309 10.24 -2.02 0.56
C ASN A 309 11.11 -0.92 -0.07
N TRP A 310 12.29 -1.29 -0.56
CA TRP A 310 13.24 -0.33 -1.10
C TRP A 310 12.73 0.35 -2.37
N ALA A 311 12.10 -0.43 -3.26
CA ALA A 311 11.49 0.13 -4.47
C ALA A 311 10.33 1.07 -4.13
N PHE A 312 9.42 0.66 -3.24
CA PHE A 312 8.25 1.46 -2.87
C PHE A 312 8.62 2.74 -2.12
N VAL A 313 9.53 2.67 -1.15
CA VAL A 313 9.95 3.84 -0.36
C VAL A 313 10.81 4.77 -1.21
N GLY A 314 11.76 4.25 -1.99
CA GLY A 314 12.59 5.05 -2.91
C GLY A 314 11.74 5.82 -3.92
N ALA A 315 10.79 5.14 -4.56
CA ALA A 315 9.83 5.74 -5.47
C ALA A 315 8.98 6.84 -4.81
N SER A 316 8.52 6.59 -3.57
CA SER A 316 7.72 7.57 -2.82
C SER A 316 8.50 8.85 -2.55
N VAL A 317 9.80 8.75 -2.25
CA VAL A 317 10.67 9.91 -2.03
C VAL A 317 10.88 10.68 -3.33
N LEU A 318 11.15 10.00 -4.45
CA LEU A 318 11.31 10.65 -5.75
C LEU A 318 10.05 11.42 -6.18
N VAL A 319 8.87 10.78 -6.08
CA VAL A 319 7.58 11.41 -6.41
C VAL A 319 7.28 12.57 -5.46
N SER A 320 7.68 12.50 -4.19
CA SER A 320 7.47 13.62 -3.26
C SER A 320 8.23 14.89 -3.61
N GLY A 321 9.29 14.78 -4.42
CA GLY A 321 10.06 15.92 -4.92
C GLY A 321 9.47 16.59 -6.17
N THR A 322 8.43 16.04 -6.80
CA THR A 322 7.93 16.53 -8.10
C THR A 322 6.71 17.43 -8.02
N TYR A 323 6.08 17.57 -6.84
CA TYR A 323 4.86 18.37 -6.67
C TYR A 323 5.03 19.50 -5.66
N THR A 324 4.27 20.58 -5.86
CA THR A 324 4.21 21.74 -4.96
C THR A 324 3.20 21.51 -3.82
N SER A 325 3.22 22.37 -2.79
CA SER A 325 2.28 22.30 -1.65
C SER A 325 0.81 22.32 -2.07
N ASP A 326 0.50 23.01 -3.17
CA ASP A 326 -0.87 23.29 -3.61
C ASP A 326 -1.46 22.09 -4.37
N GLU A 327 -0.64 21.34 -5.09
CA GLU A 327 -1.05 20.17 -5.90
C GLU A 327 -0.88 18.84 -5.14
N ARG A 328 -0.26 18.90 -3.96
CA ARG A 328 0.07 17.76 -3.10
C ARG A 328 -1.05 16.73 -2.98
N PHE A 329 -2.27 17.15 -2.65
CA PHE A 329 -3.38 16.23 -2.40
C PHE A 329 -3.78 15.46 -3.68
N ILE A 330 -3.72 16.12 -4.83
CA ILE A 330 -4.01 15.50 -6.13
C ILE A 330 -2.88 14.53 -6.49
N ALA A 331 -1.62 14.95 -6.34
CA ALA A 331 -0.46 14.11 -6.62
C ALA A 331 -0.42 12.85 -5.73
N GLN A 332 -0.65 13.00 -4.42
CA GLN A 332 -0.73 11.88 -3.48
C GLN A 332 -1.89 10.95 -3.80
N GLY A 333 -3.07 11.51 -4.09
CA GLY A 333 -4.25 10.73 -4.48
C GLY A 333 -4.03 9.92 -5.76
N LEU A 334 -3.41 10.53 -6.77
CA LEU A 334 -3.11 9.87 -8.04
C LEU A 334 -2.06 8.75 -7.87
N MET A 335 -0.97 9.03 -7.14
CA MET A 335 0.05 8.04 -6.82
C MET A 335 -0.55 6.82 -6.11
N ASP A 336 -1.31 7.03 -5.03
CA ASP A 336 -1.94 5.94 -4.28
C ASP A 336 -2.96 5.19 -5.13
N SER A 337 -3.72 5.89 -5.98
CA SER A 337 -4.68 5.26 -6.88
C SER A 337 -3.99 4.37 -7.91
N LEU A 338 -2.87 4.80 -8.49
CA LEU A 338 -2.09 4.00 -9.44
C LEU A 338 -1.48 2.76 -8.78
N VAL A 339 -0.91 2.90 -7.58
CA VAL A 339 -0.38 1.78 -6.79
C VAL A 339 -1.50 0.79 -6.46
N LEU A 340 -2.63 1.28 -5.94
CA LEU A 340 -3.76 0.43 -5.58
C LEU A 340 -4.38 -0.23 -6.82
N LEU A 341 -4.41 0.46 -7.96
CA LEU A 341 -4.93 -0.07 -9.21
C LEU A 341 -4.06 -1.21 -9.71
N GLY A 342 -2.75 -1.01 -9.79
CA GLY A 342 -1.83 -2.07 -10.18
C GLY A 342 -1.86 -3.24 -9.18
N THR A 343 -2.02 -2.97 -7.89
CA THR A 343 -2.17 -4.01 -6.85
C THR A 343 -3.47 -4.77 -7.03
N GLY A 344 -4.60 -4.09 -7.27
CA GLY A 344 -5.90 -4.70 -7.49
C GLY A 344 -5.93 -5.57 -8.74
N ILE A 345 -5.40 -5.08 -9.86
CA ILE A 345 -5.24 -5.86 -11.10
C ILE A 345 -4.41 -7.12 -10.82
N SER A 346 -3.28 -6.97 -10.12
CA SER A 346 -2.40 -8.08 -9.77
C SER A 346 -3.09 -9.13 -8.90
N VAL A 347 -3.84 -8.71 -7.88
CA VAL A 347 -4.58 -9.59 -6.97
C VAL A 347 -5.66 -10.37 -7.71
N VAL A 348 -6.46 -9.69 -8.55
CA VAL A 348 -7.53 -10.33 -9.32
C VAL A 348 -6.97 -11.34 -10.31
N LEU A 349 -5.96 -10.93 -11.08
CA LEU A 349 -5.31 -11.79 -12.08
C LEU A 349 -4.54 -12.93 -11.42
N SER A 350 -4.03 -12.76 -10.20
CA SER A 350 -3.12 -13.74 -9.61
C SER A 350 -3.77 -15.12 -9.43
N GLY A 351 -5.00 -15.16 -8.91
CA GLY A 351 -5.70 -16.43 -8.68
C GLY A 351 -6.16 -17.10 -9.97
N THR A 352 -6.62 -16.33 -10.96
CA THR A 352 -7.08 -16.87 -12.25
C THR A 352 -5.92 -17.37 -13.10
N LEU A 353 -4.85 -16.58 -13.20
CA LEU A 353 -3.63 -16.97 -13.92
C LEU A 353 -2.98 -18.21 -13.30
N TYR A 354 -2.89 -18.25 -11.96
CA TYR A 354 -2.35 -19.42 -11.27
C TYR A 354 -3.18 -20.67 -11.55
N GLY A 355 -4.52 -20.58 -11.48
CA GLY A 355 -5.41 -21.71 -11.74
C GLY A 355 -5.36 -22.23 -13.18
N TRP A 356 -5.10 -21.36 -14.17
CA TRP A 356 -5.06 -21.75 -15.59
C TRP A 356 -3.68 -22.19 -16.06
N LEU A 357 -2.64 -21.51 -15.62
CA LEU A 357 -1.27 -21.68 -16.14
C LEU A 357 -0.39 -22.53 -15.22
N GLY A 358 -0.81 -22.72 -13.96
CA GLY A 358 -0.01 -23.36 -12.93
C GLY A 358 1.15 -22.48 -12.42
N TRP A 359 1.85 -22.99 -11.41
CA TRP A 359 2.89 -22.24 -10.68
C TRP A 359 4.04 -21.72 -11.56
N THR A 360 4.55 -22.56 -12.46
CA THR A 360 5.75 -22.24 -13.26
C THR A 360 5.47 -21.08 -14.22
N PHE A 361 4.43 -21.18 -15.03
CA PHE A 361 4.07 -20.13 -15.99
C PHE A 361 3.61 -18.85 -15.29
N TYR A 362 2.91 -18.96 -14.17
CA TYR A 362 2.62 -17.83 -13.29
C TYR A 362 3.92 -17.09 -12.93
N THR A 363 4.91 -17.83 -12.39
CA THR A 363 6.20 -17.26 -11.98
C THR A 363 6.95 -16.61 -13.15
N VAL A 364 6.90 -17.19 -14.36
CA VAL A 364 7.49 -16.58 -15.57
C VAL A 364 6.85 -15.23 -15.90
N ILE A 365 5.52 -15.13 -15.88
CA ILE A 365 4.83 -13.86 -16.13
C ILE A 365 5.29 -12.80 -15.12
N TYR A 366 5.36 -13.14 -13.84
CA TYR A 366 5.85 -12.20 -12.82
C TYR A 366 7.31 -11.82 -13.01
N MET A 367 8.15 -12.77 -13.43
CA MET A 367 9.55 -12.51 -13.74
C MET A 367 9.68 -11.51 -14.90
N VAL A 368 8.88 -11.66 -15.96
CA VAL A 368 8.87 -10.71 -17.09
C VAL A 368 8.43 -9.32 -16.64
N VAL A 369 7.34 -9.22 -15.87
CA VAL A 369 6.86 -7.90 -15.40
C VAL A 369 7.88 -7.25 -14.46
N ASN A 370 8.50 -8.00 -13.55
CA ASN A 370 9.57 -7.49 -12.69
C ASN A 370 10.82 -7.11 -13.50
N GLY A 371 11.10 -7.84 -14.57
CA GLY A 371 12.17 -7.54 -15.53
C GLY A 371 11.96 -6.20 -16.21
N LEU A 372 10.76 -5.98 -16.75
CA LEU A 372 10.39 -4.71 -17.37
C LEU A 372 10.47 -3.55 -16.38
N THR A 373 9.98 -3.71 -15.15
CA THR A 373 10.11 -2.65 -14.13
C THR A 373 11.57 -2.36 -13.80
N CYS A 374 12.40 -3.39 -13.63
CA CYS A 374 13.81 -3.19 -13.36
C CYS A 374 14.55 -2.48 -14.51
N ILE A 375 14.22 -2.81 -15.76
CA ILE A 375 14.81 -2.15 -16.93
C ILE A 375 14.42 -0.67 -16.94
N ILE A 376 13.16 -0.35 -16.71
CA ILE A 376 12.67 1.04 -16.63
C ILE A 376 13.41 1.80 -15.53
N ASP A 377 13.56 1.21 -14.34
CA ASP A 377 14.23 1.82 -13.20
C ASP A 377 15.71 2.09 -13.48
N VAL A 378 16.41 1.10 -14.04
CA VAL A 378 17.83 1.23 -14.38
C VAL A 378 18.03 2.29 -15.46
N ILE A 379 17.20 2.30 -16.51
CA ILE A 379 17.25 3.34 -17.56
C ILE A 379 17.02 4.72 -16.94
N TYR A 380 16.04 4.87 -16.05
CA TYR A 380 15.75 6.12 -15.37
C TYR A 380 16.96 6.62 -14.55
N VAL A 381 17.59 5.74 -13.76
CA VAL A 381 18.79 6.07 -12.99
C VAL A 381 19.94 6.48 -13.92
N LEU A 382 20.15 5.74 -15.02
CA LEU A 382 21.21 6.06 -15.98
C LEU A 382 20.98 7.43 -16.65
N LEU A 383 19.75 7.76 -17.02
CA LEU A 383 19.41 9.06 -17.60
C LEU A 383 19.70 10.22 -16.61
N LEU A 384 19.42 10.02 -15.33
CA LEU A 384 19.72 11.01 -14.28
C LEU A 384 21.21 11.17 -13.97
N ILE A 385 22.05 10.17 -14.27
CA ILE A 385 23.51 10.29 -14.12
C ILE A 385 24.12 11.04 -15.31
N VAL A 386 23.50 10.92 -16.48
CA VAL A 386 23.97 11.51 -17.74
C VAL A 386 23.53 12.97 -17.90
N THR A 387 22.46 13.39 -17.20
CA THR A 387 21.95 14.78 -17.15
C THR A 387 22.47 15.49 -15.92
#